data_AF-A0L2V4-F1
#
_entry.id   AF-A0L2V4-F1
#
_cell.length_a   1.000
_cell.length_b   1.000
_cell.length_c   1.000
_cell.angle_alpha   90.00
_cell.angle_beta   90.00
_cell.angle_gamma   90.00
#
_symmetry.space_group_name_H-M   'P 1'
#
loop_
_entity.id
_entity.type
_entity.pdbx_description
1 polymer ?
#
loop_
_entity_poly.entity_id
_entity_poly.type
_entity_poly.pdbx_seq_one_letter_code
_entity_poly.pdbx_strand_id
1 'polypeptide(L)'
;MKASQYIQLAIANNRQVTVPEINIEKMHIQYVIDESGFDLPRDQLEAYMLSVYAATGLSWSPGENLLYLALNDEGQIETKLTYIGGLDLALQSGEIQAYQAWAIREGDSIRVFNDRMPLVSLVGLSPKRGELRGGIASALLPSGEYVSFEIDQIELESVAENGSEVWQSIYVDEMVKKQALWRLLNHVAITAFDGFYNTLTAHCEALRPIRKIEAPTKKTKFMAAGVVETSACRFDALFD
;
A
#
# COMPACT_ATOMS: atom_id res chain seq x y z
N MET A 1 13.34 -20.30 -10.82
CA MET A 1 14.59 -20.57 -10.05
C MET A 1 14.35 -21.69 -9.04
N LYS A 2 15.39 -22.32 -8.49
CA LYS A 2 15.27 -23.33 -7.42
C LYS A 2 15.04 -22.65 -6.06
N ALA A 3 14.35 -23.32 -5.13
CA ALA A 3 14.08 -22.80 -3.78
C ALA A 3 15.36 -22.30 -3.06
N SER A 4 16.48 -23.02 -3.22
CA SER A 4 17.77 -22.64 -2.64
C SER A 4 18.28 -21.27 -3.12
N GLN A 5 17.97 -20.85 -4.34
CA GLN A 5 18.38 -19.56 -4.88
C GLN A 5 17.60 -18.42 -4.23
N TYR A 6 16.30 -18.60 -3.97
CA TYR A 6 15.49 -17.62 -3.24
C TYR A 6 15.93 -17.50 -1.78
N ILE A 7 16.28 -18.61 -1.13
CA ILE A 7 16.83 -18.60 0.24
C ILE A 7 18.15 -17.84 0.27
N GLN A 8 19.05 -18.07 -0.69
CA GLN A 8 20.30 -17.32 -0.79
C GLN A 8 20.06 -15.81 -1.01
N LEU A 9 19.10 -15.45 -1.86
CA LEU A 9 18.71 -14.05 -2.06
C LEU A 9 18.16 -13.42 -0.77
N ALA A 10 17.33 -14.14 -0.02
CA ALA A 10 16.82 -13.67 1.26
C ALA A 10 17.94 -13.45 2.28
N ILE A 11 18.87 -14.41 2.39
CA ILE A 11 20.04 -14.28 3.28
C ILE A 11 20.90 -13.08 2.90
N ALA A 12 21.11 -12.84 1.60
CA ALA A 12 21.84 -11.67 1.11
C ALA A 12 21.17 -10.34 1.48
N ASN A 13 19.88 -10.35 1.77
CA ASN A 13 19.09 -9.21 2.23
C ASN A 13 18.81 -9.26 3.74
N ASN A 14 19.66 -9.96 4.51
CA ASN A 14 19.55 -10.11 5.98
C ASN A 14 18.24 -10.76 6.45
N ARG A 15 17.66 -11.63 5.63
CA ARG A 15 16.40 -12.33 5.93
C ARG A 15 16.61 -13.84 5.99
N GLN A 16 15.85 -14.48 6.86
CA GLN A 16 15.75 -15.93 6.91
C GLN A 16 14.39 -16.32 6.36
N VAL A 17 14.39 -17.20 5.36
CA VAL A 17 13.18 -17.74 4.73
C VAL A 17 13.37 -19.24 4.59
N THR A 18 12.32 -19.98 4.88
CA THR A 18 12.26 -21.44 4.84
C THR A 18 11.58 -21.94 3.56
N VAL A 19 11.79 -23.22 3.24
CA VAL A 19 11.11 -23.85 2.09
C VAL A 19 9.57 -23.84 2.25
N PRO A 20 8.99 -24.12 3.44
CA PRO A 20 7.55 -23.97 3.65
C PRO A 20 7.03 -22.56 3.36
N GLU A 21 7.71 -21.51 3.82
CA GLU A 21 7.30 -20.12 3.55
C GLU A 21 7.34 -19.79 2.05
N ILE A 22 8.38 -20.24 1.33
CA ILE A 22 8.44 -20.10 -0.14
C ILE A 22 7.26 -20.81 -0.81
N ASN A 23 6.86 -21.98 -0.32
CA ASN A 23 5.75 -22.74 -0.91
C ASN A 23 4.40 -22.07 -0.66
N ILE A 24 4.18 -21.50 0.53
CA ILE A 24 3.00 -20.68 0.82
C ILE A 24 2.97 -19.48 -0.12
N GLU A 25 4.10 -18.78 -0.24
CA GLU A 25 4.17 -17.59 -1.06
C GLU A 25 3.94 -17.87 -2.55
N LYS A 26 4.41 -19.01 -3.05
CA LYS A 26 4.08 -19.48 -4.39
C LYS A 26 2.58 -19.61 -4.62
N MET A 27 1.81 -20.06 -3.62
CA MET A 27 0.36 -20.17 -3.75
C MET A 27 -0.29 -18.78 -3.84
N HIS A 28 0.16 -17.82 -3.04
CA HIS A 28 -0.30 -16.43 -3.14
C HIS A 28 0.00 -15.83 -4.52
N ILE A 29 1.24 -16.01 -5.00
CA ILE A 29 1.69 -15.53 -6.30
C ILE A 29 0.87 -16.16 -7.43
N GLN A 30 0.61 -17.47 -7.38
CA GLN A 30 -0.21 -18.14 -8.39
C GLN A 30 -1.61 -17.55 -8.46
N TYR A 31 -2.25 -17.32 -7.30
CA TYR A 31 -3.54 -16.64 -7.24
C TYR A 31 -3.48 -15.24 -7.86
N VAL A 32 -2.48 -14.43 -7.49
CA VAL A 32 -2.33 -13.07 -8.04
C VAL A 32 -2.14 -13.10 -9.56
N ILE A 33 -1.33 -14.03 -10.09
CA ILE A 33 -1.14 -14.19 -11.54
C ILE A 33 -2.46 -14.57 -12.22
N ASP A 34 -3.20 -15.52 -11.66
CA ASP A 34 -4.49 -15.98 -12.20
C ASP A 34 -5.52 -14.85 -12.29
N GLU A 35 -5.56 -13.99 -11.27
CA GLU A 35 -6.48 -12.84 -11.19
C GLU A 35 -5.99 -11.59 -11.93
N SER A 36 -4.71 -11.54 -12.31
CA SER A 36 -4.09 -10.34 -12.91
C SER A 36 -4.49 -10.07 -14.36
N GLY A 37 -4.96 -11.08 -15.09
CA GLY A 37 -5.24 -10.96 -16.53
C GLY A 37 -4.03 -10.65 -17.41
N PHE A 38 -2.79 -10.70 -16.90
CA PHE A 38 -1.58 -10.47 -17.70
C PHE A 38 -1.26 -11.67 -18.61
N ASP A 39 -1.07 -11.41 -19.91
CA ASP A 39 -0.59 -12.41 -20.88
C ASP A 39 0.96 -12.46 -20.91
N LEU A 40 1.54 -13.01 -19.84
CA LEU A 40 2.99 -13.20 -19.69
C LEU A 40 3.35 -14.65 -19.39
N PRO A 41 4.61 -15.06 -19.69
CA PRO A 41 5.11 -16.35 -19.25
C PRO A 41 5.03 -16.48 -17.72
N ARG A 42 4.17 -17.41 -17.26
CA ARG A 42 3.89 -17.62 -15.83
C ARG A 42 5.15 -17.88 -15.02
N ASP A 43 6.06 -18.66 -15.55
CA ASP A 43 7.32 -19.02 -14.91
C ASP A 43 8.24 -17.81 -14.66
N GLN A 44 8.27 -16.85 -15.60
CA GLN A 44 9.01 -15.60 -15.44
C GLN A 44 8.36 -14.69 -14.41
N LEU A 45 7.03 -14.56 -14.46
CA LEU A 45 6.30 -13.72 -13.52
C LEU A 45 6.37 -14.27 -12.09
N GLU A 46 6.21 -15.57 -11.90
CA GLU A 46 6.42 -16.25 -10.62
C GLU A 46 7.85 -16.05 -10.12
N ALA A 47 8.85 -16.19 -11.00
CA ALA A 47 10.23 -16.00 -10.60
C ALA A 47 10.54 -14.56 -10.15
N TYR A 48 10.00 -13.57 -10.85
CA TYR A 48 10.09 -12.17 -10.48
C TYR A 48 9.41 -11.90 -9.14
N MET A 49 8.16 -12.29 -8.97
CA MET A 49 7.40 -12.05 -7.73
C MET A 49 8.02 -12.74 -6.51
N LEU A 50 8.52 -13.99 -6.66
CA LEU A 50 9.25 -14.65 -5.58
C LEU A 50 10.59 -13.98 -5.27
N SER A 51 11.24 -13.36 -6.24
CA SER A 51 12.46 -12.58 -6.00
C SER A 51 12.17 -11.32 -5.19
N VAL A 52 11.02 -10.66 -5.46
CA VAL A 52 10.53 -9.56 -4.63
C VAL A 52 10.31 -10.02 -3.20
N TYR A 53 9.53 -11.09 -2.99
CA TYR A 53 9.31 -11.62 -1.64
C TYR A 53 10.62 -11.98 -0.95
N ALA A 54 11.56 -12.63 -1.64
CA ALA A 54 12.85 -13.00 -1.06
C ALA A 54 13.71 -11.77 -0.70
N ALA A 55 13.73 -10.74 -1.54
CA ALA A 55 14.57 -9.56 -1.34
C ALA A 55 13.98 -8.58 -0.32
N THR A 56 12.67 -8.32 -0.37
CA THR A 56 12.02 -7.25 0.45
C THR A 56 11.31 -7.80 1.67
N GLY A 57 10.77 -9.02 1.56
CA GLY A 57 9.96 -9.65 2.60
C GLY A 57 8.51 -9.27 2.68
N LEU A 58 8.07 -8.43 1.76
CA LEU A 58 6.66 -8.16 1.59
C LEU A 58 6.02 -9.32 0.83
N SER A 59 4.96 -9.87 1.41
CA SER A 59 4.23 -10.97 0.82
C SER A 59 3.21 -10.47 -0.21
N TRP A 60 2.94 -11.33 -1.19
CA TRP A 60 1.91 -11.21 -2.21
C TRP A 60 0.57 -11.76 -1.73
N SER A 61 0.43 -12.08 -0.43
CA SER A 61 -0.83 -12.52 0.17
C SER A 61 -1.95 -11.54 -0.17
N PRO A 62 -3.02 -12.00 -0.83
CA PRO A 62 -4.19 -11.15 -1.11
C PRO A 62 -4.84 -10.61 0.17
N GLY A 63 -4.70 -11.31 1.30
CA GLY A 63 -5.24 -10.89 2.59
C GLY A 63 -4.36 -9.90 3.34
N GLU A 64 -3.07 -9.78 3.02
CA GLU A 64 -2.20 -8.72 3.57
C GLU A 64 -2.16 -7.49 2.65
N ASN A 65 -2.31 -7.73 1.33
CA ASN A 65 -2.45 -6.69 0.32
C ASN A 65 -1.33 -5.64 0.39
N LEU A 66 -0.07 -6.06 0.58
CA LEU A 66 1.08 -5.16 0.72
C LEU A 66 1.61 -4.69 -0.64
N LEU A 67 1.50 -5.54 -1.65
CA LEU A 67 2.04 -5.34 -2.99
C LEU A 67 0.97 -5.51 -4.05
N TYR A 68 1.14 -4.84 -5.18
CA TYR A 68 0.39 -5.09 -6.39
C TYR A 68 1.25 -4.92 -7.64
N LEU A 69 0.83 -5.56 -8.73
CA LEU A 69 1.43 -5.37 -10.04
C LEU A 69 0.74 -4.23 -10.78
N ALA A 70 1.53 -3.37 -11.39
CA ALA A 70 1.06 -2.29 -12.26
C ALA A 70 1.78 -2.35 -13.60
N LEU A 71 1.26 -1.57 -14.56
CA LEU A 71 1.98 -1.25 -15.79
C LEU A 71 2.54 0.17 -15.68
N ASN A 72 3.82 0.32 -15.99
CA ASN A 72 4.43 1.63 -16.15
C ASN A 72 3.94 2.29 -17.47
N ASP A 73 4.35 3.54 -17.72
CA ASP A 73 3.93 4.27 -18.92
C ASP A 73 4.44 3.67 -20.24
N GLU A 74 5.41 2.74 -20.18
CA GLU A 74 5.93 2.00 -21.34
C GLU A 74 5.24 0.64 -21.55
N GLY A 75 4.22 0.34 -20.73
CA GLY A 75 3.49 -0.92 -20.75
C GLY A 75 4.26 -2.10 -20.15
N GLN A 76 5.28 -1.84 -19.33
CA GLN A 76 6.05 -2.88 -18.63
C GLN A 76 5.49 -3.13 -17.23
N ILE A 77 5.58 -4.37 -16.76
CA ILE A 77 5.21 -4.70 -15.38
C ILE A 77 6.14 -4.02 -14.39
N GLU A 78 5.57 -3.49 -13.32
CA GLU A 78 6.28 -3.02 -12.15
C GLU A 78 5.57 -3.48 -10.87
N THR A 79 6.37 -3.73 -9.84
CA THR A 79 5.84 -3.96 -8.49
C THR A 79 5.67 -2.62 -7.79
N LYS A 80 4.51 -2.42 -7.15
CA LYS A 80 4.20 -1.24 -6.35
C LYS A 80 3.72 -1.63 -4.97
N LEU A 81 3.97 -0.75 -4.01
CA LEU A 81 3.40 -0.81 -2.68
C LEU A 81 1.95 -0.34 -2.72
N THR A 82 1.06 -1.05 -2.03
CA THR A 82 -0.21 -0.45 -1.61
C THR A 82 0.05 0.53 -0.46
N TYR A 83 -0.98 1.28 -0.05
CA TYR A 83 -0.87 2.09 1.15
C TYR A 83 -0.64 1.25 2.43
N ILE A 84 -1.10 -0.02 2.46
CA ILE A 84 -0.84 -0.96 3.57
C ILE A 84 0.62 -1.41 3.53
N GLY A 85 1.14 -1.76 2.35
CA GLY A 85 2.56 -2.09 2.21
C GLY A 85 3.48 -0.93 2.60
N GLY A 86 3.10 0.30 2.22
CA GLY A 86 3.81 1.50 2.63
C GLY A 86 3.77 1.73 4.15
N LEU A 87 2.61 1.53 4.78
CA LEU A 87 2.47 1.59 6.24
C LEU A 87 3.32 0.55 6.96
N ASP A 88 3.25 -0.71 6.50
CA ASP A 88 3.97 -1.83 7.09
C ASP A 88 5.48 -1.58 7.04
N LEU A 89 6.00 -1.14 5.89
CA LEU A 89 7.39 -0.72 5.75
C LEU A 89 7.77 0.44 6.68
N ALA A 90 6.92 1.48 6.76
CA ALA A 90 7.19 2.65 7.59
C ALA A 90 7.24 2.29 9.09
N LEU A 91 6.38 1.37 9.53
CA LEU A 91 6.36 0.86 10.91
C LEU A 91 7.57 -0.04 11.19
N GLN A 92 7.88 -0.97 10.28
CA GLN A 92 9.00 -1.92 10.46
C GLN A 92 10.36 -1.24 10.43
N SER A 93 10.52 -0.21 9.59
CA SER A 93 11.74 0.62 9.55
C SER A 93 11.87 1.56 10.74
N GLY A 94 10.77 1.75 11.50
CA GLY A 94 10.71 2.71 12.59
C GLY A 94 10.70 4.15 12.13
N GLU A 95 10.35 4.47 10.88
CA GLU A 95 10.17 5.87 10.44
C GLU A 95 8.89 6.49 11.03
N ILE A 96 7.90 5.66 11.35
CA ILE A 96 6.72 6.02 12.14
C ILE A 96 6.50 5.01 13.26
N GLN A 97 5.91 5.46 14.36
CA GLN A 97 5.55 4.61 15.51
C GLN A 97 4.05 4.29 15.54
N ALA A 98 3.23 5.22 15.09
CA ALA A 98 1.78 5.08 15.04
C ALA A 98 1.23 6.02 13.96
N TYR A 99 0.01 5.75 13.50
CA TYR A 99 -0.67 6.61 12.54
C TYR A 99 -2.18 6.60 12.77
N GLN A 100 -2.86 7.60 12.23
CA GLN A 100 -4.31 7.65 12.17
C GLN A 100 -4.76 8.37 10.90
N ALA A 101 -5.91 8.00 10.36
CA ALA A 101 -6.49 8.68 9.20
C ALA A 101 -8.02 8.75 9.32
N TRP A 102 -8.58 9.86 8.85
CA TRP A 102 -10.02 10.11 8.84
C TRP A 102 -10.48 10.72 7.53
N ALA A 103 -11.67 10.33 7.10
CA ALA A 103 -12.45 11.09 6.13
C ALA A 103 -13.33 12.07 6.90
N ILE A 104 -13.35 13.31 6.43
CA ILE A 104 -13.95 14.46 7.10
C ILE A 104 -15.17 14.88 6.31
N ARG A 105 -16.29 15.04 7.01
CA ARG A 105 -17.54 15.53 6.44
C ARG A 105 -17.99 16.81 7.12
N GLU A 106 -18.95 17.51 6.52
CA GLU A 106 -19.48 18.81 6.96
C GLU A 106 -19.81 18.92 8.45
N GLY A 107 -20.38 17.87 9.04
CA GLY A 107 -20.75 17.86 10.45
C GLY A 107 -19.57 17.61 11.38
N ASP A 108 -18.49 17.01 10.88
CA ASP A 108 -17.33 16.65 11.69
C ASP A 108 -16.55 17.91 12.09
N SER A 109 -15.84 17.87 13.22
CA SER A 109 -14.95 18.96 13.63
C SER A 109 -13.55 18.44 13.91
N ILE A 110 -12.55 19.23 13.53
CA ILE A 110 -11.14 18.86 13.66
C ILE A 110 -10.37 20.01 14.32
N ARG A 111 -9.42 19.66 15.17
CA ARG A 111 -8.36 20.56 15.61
C ARG A 111 -7.02 19.88 15.40
N VAL A 112 -6.16 20.48 14.58
CA VAL A 112 -4.81 20.00 14.31
C VAL A 112 -3.85 20.62 15.32
N PHE A 113 -2.87 19.83 15.75
CA PHE A 113 -1.83 20.22 16.68
C PHE A 113 -0.47 19.74 16.14
N ASN A 114 0.60 20.39 16.56
CA ASN A 114 1.97 19.99 16.19
C ASN A 114 2.63 19.08 17.25
N ASP A 115 2.09 19.08 18.47
CA ASP A 115 2.62 18.39 19.64
C ASP A 115 1.79 17.18 20.07
N ARG A 116 0.68 16.91 19.38
CA ARG A 116 -0.21 15.76 19.64
C ARG A 116 -1.03 15.40 18.41
N MET A 117 -1.66 14.23 18.44
CA MET A 117 -2.61 13.83 17.40
C MET A 117 -3.75 14.86 17.23
N PRO A 118 -4.25 15.04 16.00
CA PRO A 118 -5.45 15.83 15.76
C PRO A 118 -6.62 15.30 16.58
N LEU A 119 -7.39 16.23 17.14
CA LEU A 119 -8.65 15.90 17.79
C LEU A 119 -9.75 15.96 16.74
N VAL A 120 -10.25 14.79 16.34
CA VAL A 120 -11.35 14.64 15.40
C VAL A 120 -12.61 14.22 16.16
N SER A 121 -13.65 15.05 16.14
CA SER A 121 -14.96 14.75 16.71
C SER A 121 -15.94 14.47 15.58
N LEU A 122 -16.29 13.21 15.41
CA LEU A 122 -17.23 12.73 14.39
C LEU A 122 -18.67 12.85 14.89
N VAL A 123 -19.61 13.20 14.01
CA VAL A 123 -21.05 13.23 14.34
C VAL A 123 -21.68 11.83 14.37
N GLY A 124 -20.86 10.78 14.28
CA GLY A 124 -21.26 9.38 14.35
C GLY A 124 -22.23 8.97 13.23
N LEU A 125 -23.22 8.16 13.58
CA LEU A 125 -24.28 7.67 12.67
C LEU A 125 -25.36 8.73 12.34
N SER A 126 -25.12 9.99 12.69
CA SER A 126 -26.09 11.05 12.45
C SER A 126 -26.31 11.25 10.94
N PRO A 127 -27.57 11.32 10.47
CA PRO A 127 -27.86 11.67 9.08
C PRO A 127 -27.41 13.11 8.74
N LYS A 128 -27.02 13.90 9.75
CA LYS A 128 -26.48 15.26 9.58
C LYS A 128 -24.97 15.32 9.42
N ARG A 129 -24.30 14.17 9.25
CA ARG A 129 -22.84 14.16 9.01
C ARG A 129 -22.46 14.92 7.74
N GLY A 130 -23.35 14.95 6.75
CA GLY A 130 -23.27 15.82 5.56
C GLY A 130 -22.29 15.34 4.49
N GLU A 131 -21.95 16.23 3.57
CA GLU A 131 -21.09 15.93 2.43
C GLU A 131 -19.62 15.75 2.81
N LEU A 132 -18.87 15.03 1.98
CA LEU A 132 -17.42 14.87 2.13
C LEU A 132 -16.70 16.20 1.91
N ARG A 133 -15.76 16.52 2.79
CA ARG A 133 -14.96 17.76 2.77
C ARG A 133 -13.48 17.55 2.54
N GLY A 134 -12.96 16.38 2.91
CA GLY A 134 -11.53 16.14 2.86
C GLY A 134 -11.12 14.90 3.64
N GLY A 135 -9.82 14.72 3.78
CA GLY A 135 -9.22 13.73 4.66
C GLY A 135 -8.07 14.32 5.45
N ILE A 136 -7.77 13.71 6.59
CA ILE A 136 -6.56 14.03 7.36
C ILE A 136 -5.91 12.72 7.78
N ALA A 137 -4.59 12.67 7.68
CA ALA A 137 -3.79 11.58 8.23
C ALA A 137 -2.67 12.16 9.10
N SER A 138 -2.31 11.46 10.17
CA SER A 138 -1.22 11.85 11.06
C SER A 138 -0.37 10.65 11.43
N ALA A 139 0.93 10.91 11.66
CA ALA A 139 1.88 9.91 12.15
C ALA A 139 2.63 10.46 13.36
N LEU A 140 2.90 9.57 14.32
CA LEU A 140 3.85 9.78 15.41
C LEU A 140 5.23 9.37 14.92
N LEU A 141 6.18 10.30 14.92
CA LEU A 141 7.58 10.03 14.59
C LEU A 141 8.34 9.49 15.80
N PRO A 142 9.49 8.82 15.61
CA PRO A 142 10.37 8.39 16.71
C PRO A 142 10.85 9.51 17.62
N SER A 143 10.89 10.75 17.11
CA SER A 143 11.22 11.94 17.90
C SER A 143 10.14 12.29 18.94
N GLY A 144 8.95 11.71 18.83
CA GLY A 144 7.77 12.09 19.62
C GLY A 144 6.91 13.16 18.95
N GLU A 145 7.34 13.70 17.80
CA GLU A 145 6.60 14.72 17.06
C GLU A 145 5.47 14.10 16.24
N TYR A 146 4.41 14.89 16.04
CA TYR A 146 3.30 14.52 15.17
C TYR A 146 3.37 15.29 13.86
N VAL A 147 3.33 14.55 12.75
CA VAL A 147 3.18 15.12 11.40
C VAL A 147 1.79 14.81 10.90
N SER A 148 1.07 15.83 10.44
CA SER A 148 -0.26 15.69 9.86
C SER A 148 -0.28 16.16 8.40
N PHE A 149 -1.05 15.47 7.57
CA PHE A 149 -1.31 15.81 6.19
C PHE A 149 -2.81 15.90 5.97
N GLU A 150 -3.26 17.03 5.43
CA GLU A 150 -4.65 17.27 5.06
C GLU A 150 -4.78 17.21 3.53
N ILE A 151 -5.83 16.56 3.06
CA ILE A 151 -6.23 16.56 1.65
C ILE A 151 -7.62 17.18 1.54
N ASP A 152 -7.73 18.21 0.72
CA ASP A 152 -8.99 18.92 0.52
C ASP A 152 -9.87 18.24 -0.54
N GLN A 153 -11.11 18.69 -0.63
CA GLN A 153 -12.09 18.18 -1.58
C GLN A 153 -11.64 18.37 -3.05
N ILE A 154 -10.95 19.45 -3.38
CA ILE A 154 -10.53 19.75 -4.76
C ILE A 154 -9.50 18.71 -5.23
N GLU A 155 -8.51 18.43 -4.38
CA GLU A 155 -7.54 17.38 -4.69
C GLU A 155 -8.20 16.00 -4.76
N LEU A 156 -9.13 15.69 -3.84
CA LEU A 156 -9.86 14.42 -3.86
C LEU A 156 -10.70 14.23 -5.12
N GLU A 157 -11.38 15.28 -5.59
CA GLU A 157 -12.14 15.25 -6.84
C GLU A 157 -11.21 14.95 -8.03
N SER A 158 -10.05 15.60 -8.11
CA SER A 158 -9.05 15.32 -9.14
C SER A 158 -8.54 13.87 -9.10
N VAL A 159 -8.32 13.32 -7.90
CA VAL A 159 -7.93 11.92 -7.73
C VAL A 159 -9.07 10.97 -8.13
N ALA A 160 -10.31 11.30 -7.78
CA ALA A 160 -11.49 10.50 -8.07
C ALA A 160 -11.84 10.44 -9.56
N GLU A 161 -11.71 11.56 -10.29
CA GLU A 161 -11.91 11.64 -11.74
C GLU A 161 -10.98 10.68 -12.51
N ASN A 162 -9.75 10.53 -12.01
CA ASN A 162 -8.75 9.63 -12.55
C ASN A 162 -8.76 8.25 -11.87
N GLY A 163 -9.72 8.01 -10.98
CA GLY A 163 -9.80 6.85 -10.11
C GLY A 163 -10.78 5.78 -10.61
N SER A 164 -10.89 4.70 -9.83
CA SER A 164 -11.88 3.64 -10.06
C SER A 164 -13.29 4.07 -9.65
N GLU A 165 -14.31 3.36 -10.14
CA GLU A 165 -15.73 3.54 -9.79
C GLU A 165 -16.00 3.47 -8.26
N VAL A 166 -15.08 2.87 -7.48
CA VAL A 166 -15.11 2.84 -6.01
C VAL A 166 -15.21 4.23 -5.38
N TRP A 167 -14.69 5.28 -6.02
CA TRP A 167 -14.83 6.67 -5.54
C TRP A 167 -16.28 7.17 -5.54
N GLN A 168 -17.16 6.55 -6.33
CA GLN A 168 -18.59 6.86 -6.41
C GLN A 168 -19.44 5.88 -5.57
N SER A 169 -18.81 5.11 -4.67
CA SER A 169 -19.46 4.07 -3.87
C SER A 169 -19.54 4.44 -2.39
N ILE A 170 -20.17 3.57 -1.60
CA ILE A 170 -20.21 3.65 -0.13
C ILE A 170 -18.82 3.60 0.52
N TYR A 171 -17.77 3.27 -0.23
CA TYR A 171 -16.38 3.18 0.25
C TYR A 171 -15.57 4.45 0.03
N VAL A 172 -16.18 5.55 -0.39
CA VAL A 172 -15.48 6.83 -0.62
C VAL A 172 -14.68 7.30 0.59
N ASP A 173 -15.23 7.17 1.81
CA ASP A 173 -14.53 7.55 3.05
C ASP A 173 -13.24 6.74 3.23
N GLU A 174 -13.24 5.47 2.83
CA GLU A 174 -12.05 4.61 2.89
C GLU A 174 -11.01 5.05 1.85
N MET A 175 -11.44 5.40 0.64
CA MET A 175 -10.55 5.91 -0.41
C MET A 175 -9.88 7.23 -0.01
N VAL A 176 -10.61 8.11 0.68
CA VAL A 176 -10.09 9.37 1.21
C VAL A 176 -9.01 9.13 2.25
N LYS A 177 -9.26 8.24 3.23
CA LYS A 177 -8.27 7.88 4.24
C LYS A 177 -7.01 7.31 3.61
N LYS A 178 -7.16 6.38 2.64
CA LYS A 178 -6.06 5.78 1.90
C LYS A 178 -5.22 6.85 1.20
N GLN A 179 -5.86 7.81 0.55
CA GLN A 179 -5.17 8.88 -0.16
C GLN A 179 -4.44 9.83 0.80
N ALA A 180 -5.09 10.30 1.87
CA ALA A 180 -4.47 11.14 2.88
C ALA A 180 -3.25 10.45 3.51
N LEU A 181 -3.38 9.15 3.80
CA LEU A 181 -2.31 8.35 4.38
C LEU A 181 -1.16 8.12 3.41
N TRP A 182 -1.46 7.82 2.15
CA TRP A 182 -0.44 7.69 1.11
C TRP A 182 0.34 8.99 0.92
N ARG A 183 -0.35 10.13 0.95
CA ARG A 183 0.32 11.44 0.94
C ARG A 183 1.23 11.61 2.14
N LEU A 184 0.74 11.37 3.36
CA LEU A 184 1.55 11.44 4.57
C LEU A 184 2.81 10.57 4.47
N LEU A 185 2.67 9.31 4.07
CA LEU A 185 3.79 8.36 3.98
C LEU A 185 4.87 8.82 3.00
N ASN A 186 4.50 9.43 1.87
CA ASN A 186 5.48 10.01 0.94
C ASN A 186 6.28 11.17 1.54
N HIS A 187 5.89 11.72 2.69
CA HIS A 187 6.63 12.76 3.40
C HIS A 187 7.45 12.20 4.57
N VAL A 188 6.96 11.15 5.26
CA VAL A 188 7.57 10.67 6.51
C VAL A 188 8.28 9.33 6.38
N ALA A 189 8.01 8.54 5.34
CA ALA A 189 8.53 7.19 5.14
C ALA A 189 9.47 7.07 3.92
N ILE A 190 10.18 8.16 3.59
CA ILE A 190 10.98 8.27 2.36
C ILE A 190 12.09 7.23 2.35
N THR A 191 12.78 7.01 3.47
CA THR A 191 13.93 6.10 3.52
C THR A 191 13.50 4.65 3.33
N ALA A 192 12.38 4.24 3.93
CA ALA A 192 11.81 2.91 3.73
C ALA A 192 11.39 2.68 2.29
N PHE A 193 10.79 3.69 1.65
CA PHE A 193 10.34 3.60 0.26
C PHE A 193 11.53 3.51 -0.69
N ASP A 194 12.53 4.38 -0.52
CA ASP A 194 13.77 4.34 -1.29
C ASP A 194 14.49 3.02 -1.10
N GLY A 195 14.57 2.52 0.14
CA GLY A 195 15.15 1.21 0.45
C GLY A 195 14.44 0.08 -0.30
N PHE A 196 13.11 0.08 -0.31
CA PHE A 196 12.31 -0.88 -1.05
C PHE A 196 12.58 -0.83 -2.56
N TYR A 197 12.46 0.36 -3.18
CA TYR A 197 12.63 0.48 -4.64
C TYR A 197 14.07 0.23 -5.08
N ASN A 198 15.07 0.65 -4.29
CA ASN A 198 16.48 0.34 -4.56
C ASN A 198 16.72 -1.17 -4.51
N THR A 199 16.11 -1.88 -3.56
CA THR A 199 16.19 -3.35 -3.46
C THR A 199 15.57 -4.03 -4.69
N LEU A 200 14.42 -3.54 -5.17
CA LEU A 200 13.79 -4.04 -6.39
C LEU A 200 14.71 -3.88 -7.61
N THR A 201 15.26 -2.69 -7.81
CA THR A 201 16.14 -2.40 -8.94
C THR A 201 17.43 -3.21 -8.88
N ALA A 202 18.04 -3.33 -7.71
CA ALA A 202 19.30 -4.05 -7.54
C ALA A 202 19.16 -5.58 -7.73
N HIS A 203 18.04 -6.17 -7.30
CA HIS A 203 17.94 -7.62 -7.14
C HIS A 203 16.86 -8.30 -7.99
N CYS A 204 15.79 -7.58 -8.36
CA CYS A 204 14.61 -8.17 -8.97
C CYS A 204 14.46 -7.77 -10.44
N GLU A 205 14.97 -6.60 -10.84
CA GLU A 205 14.72 -6.03 -12.16
C GLU A 205 15.26 -6.87 -13.32
N ALA A 206 16.38 -7.59 -13.12
CA ALA A 206 16.92 -8.54 -14.10
C ALA A 206 16.00 -9.75 -14.35
N LEU A 207 15.09 -10.04 -13.42
CA LEU A 207 14.10 -11.13 -13.52
C LEU A 207 12.74 -10.63 -14.02
N ARG A 208 12.56 -9.32 -14.18
CA ARG A 208 11.30 -8.74 -14.68
C ARG A 208 11.02 -9.29 -16.07
N PRO A 209 9.82 -9.86 -16.33
CA PRO A 209 9.45 -10.30 -17.68
C PRO A 209 9.52 -9.15 -18.67
N ILE A 210 10.29 -9.31 -19.75
CA ILE A 210 10.43 -8.29 -20.79
C ILE A 210 9.40 -8.59 -21.90
N ARG A 211 8.19 -8.08 -21.73
CA ARG A 211 7.21 -7.92 -22.82
C ARG A 211 6.45 -6.63 -22.56
N LYS A 212 6.37 -5.75 -23.56
CA LYS A 212 5.47 -4.60 -23.50
C LYS A 212 4.05 -5.12 -23.66
N ILE A 213 3.24 -4.94 -22.64
CA ILE A 213 1.82 -5.27 -22.69
C ILE A 213 1.11 -4.06 -23.26
N GLU A 214 0.56 -4.20 -24.47
CA GLU A 214 -0.39 -3.23 -25.02
C GLU A 214 -1.70 -3.43 -24.27
N ALA A 215 -1.94 -2.64 -23.23
CA ALA A 215 -3.22 -2.67 -22.53
C ALA A 215 -4.33 -2.21 -23.50
N PRO A 216 -5.41 -3.00 -23.70
CA PRO A 216 -6.58 -2.49 -24.38
C PRO A 216 -7.29 -1.49 -23.45
N THR A 217 -6.86 -0.22 -23.48
CA THR A 217 -7.57 0.96 -22.96
C THR A 217 -8.35 0.76 -21.64
N LYS A 218 -7.62 0.83 -20.52
CA LYS A 218 -7.83 1.77 -19.39
C LYS A 218 -6.74 1.48 -18.36
N LYS A 219 -6.14 2.52 -17.79
CA LYS A 219 -5.21 2.44 -16.64
C LYS A 219 -5.97 1.92 -15.41
N THR A 220 -6.46 0.69 -15.42
CA THR A 220 -7.00 0.06 -14.22
C THR A 220 -5.82 -0.41 -13.39
N LYS A 221 -5.57 0.28 -12.27
CA LYS A 221 -4.87 -0.32 -11.14
C LYS A 221 -5.48 -1.71 -10.94
N PHE A 222 -4.71 -2.76 -11.20
CA PHE A 222 -5.12 -4.09 -10.81
C PHE A 222 -5.03 -4.13 -9.29
N MET A 223 -6.18 -3.92 -8.66
CA MET A 223 -6.41 -4.41 -7.31
C MET A 223 -6.77 -5.88 -7.48
N ALA A 224 -6.03 -6.78 -6.84
CA ALA A 224 -6.55 -8.12 -6.58
C ALA A 224 -7.98 -7.94 -6.04
N ALA A 225 -8.94 -8.53 -6.74
CA ALA A 225 -10.34 -8.25 -6.52
C ALA A 225 -10.73 -8.44 -5.04
N GLY A 226 -11.41 -7.43 -4.49
CA GLY A 226 -12.52 -7.73 -3.59
C GLY A 226 -12.25 -7.88 -2.10
N VAL A 227 -11.23 -7.25 -1.52
CA VAL A 227 -11.31 -6.92 -0.09
C VAL A 227 -11.56 -5.43 0.07
N VAL A 228 -12.85 -5.11 0.16
CA VAL A 228 -13.30 -3.92 0.88
C VAL A 228 -12.88 -4.13 2.32
N GLU A 229 -11.67 -3.67 2.65
CA GLU A 229 -11.17 -3.75 4.01
C GLU A 229 -11.65 -2.54 4.80
N THR A 230 -12.37 -2.83 5.87
CA THR A 230 -12.61 -1.91 6.97
C THR A 230 -11.26 -1.54 7.58
N SER A 231 -10.83 -0.28 7.43
CA SER A 231 -9.70 0.28 8.18
C SER A 231 -10.00 0.27 9.68
N ALA A 232 -9.73 -0.87 10.33
CA ALA A 232 -9.61 -0.91 11.77
C ALA A 232 -8.28 -0.23 12.13
N CYS A 233 -8.37 0.88 12.86
CA CYS A 233 -7.23 1.49 13.53
C CYS A 233 -6.51 0.40 14.34
N ARG A 234 -5.22 0.16 14.11
CA ARG A 234 -4.42 -0.67 15.01
C ARG A 234 -4.02 0.20 16.20
N PHE A 235 -4.83 0.14 17.26
CA PHE A 235 -4.62 0.84 18.54
C PHE A 235 -4.35 -0.12 19.69
N ASP A 236 -3.88 -1.33 19.39
CA ASP A 236 -3.64 -2.33 20.43
C ASP A 236 -2.21 -2.19 20.96
N ALA A 237 -2.11 -1.78 22.24
CA ALA A 237 -0.95 -1.86 23.14
C ALA A 237 -0.08 -0.61 23.40
N LEU A 238 -0.65 0.60 23.50
CA LEU A 238 0.04 1.74 24.14
C LEU A 238 -0.66 2.30 25.40
N PHE A 239 -1.64 1.57 25.93
CA PHE A 239 -2.17 1.82 27.27
C PHE A 239 -2.13 0.52 28.08
N ASP A 240 -0.94 0.20 28.57
CA ASP A 240 -0.70 -0.40 29.88
C ASP A 240 0.46 0.34 30.55
#